data_AF-A0A0F4QNP5-F1
#
_entry.id   AF-A0A0F4QNP5-F1
#
_cell.length_a   1.000
_cell.length_b   1.000
_cell.length_c   1.000
_cell.angle_alpha   90.00
_cell.angle_beta   90.00
_cell.angle_gamma   90.00
#
_symmetry.space_group_name_H-M   'P 1'
#
loop_
_entity.id
_entity.type
_entity.pdbx_description
1 polymer ?
#
loop_
_entity_poly.entity_id
_entity_poly.type
_entity_poly.pdbx_seq_one_letter_code
_entity_poly.pdbx_strand_id
1 'polypeptide(L)' 'MKPEEAFGTILKQARSNKGFSQEQLAHSCELDRTFISMLERGQRQPSLTSILAISTSLEIPAYKLIKLTTDLIDENHKD' A
#
# COMPACT_ATOMS: atom_id res chain seq x y z
N MET A 1 -11.90 -0.77 10.52
CA MET A 1 -11.07 0.01 9.56
C MET A 1 -11.51 -0.32 8.14
N LYS A 2 -11.62 0.66 7.23
CA LYS A 2 -11.97 0.38 5.82
C LYS A 2 -10.77 -0.21 5.05
N PRO A 3 -10.99 -0.98 3.97
CA PRO A 3 -9.91 -1.58 3.19
C PRO A 3 -8.86 -0.59 2.66
N GLU A 4 -9.28 0.58 2.17
CA GLU A 4 -8.37 1.62 1.68
C GLU A 4 -7.48 2.22 2.78
N GLU A 5 -8.00 2.37 4.00
CA GLU A 5 -7.26 2.90 5.15
C GLU A 5 -6.21 1.88 5.62
N ALA A 6 -6.61 0.60 5.70
CA ALA A 6 -5.72 -0.49 6.08
C ALA A 6 -4.60 -0.67 5.04
N PHE A 7 -4.95 -0.71 3.75
CA PHE A 7 -3.96 -0.82 2.68
C PHE A 7 -3.02 0.37 2.67
N GLY A 8 -3.53 1.59 2.85
CA GLY A 8 -2.71 2.80 2.93
C GLY A 8 -1.68 2.75 4.05
N THR A 9 -2.07 2.22 5.21
CA THR A 9 -1.18 2.02 6.36
C THR A 9 -0.07 1.01 6.03
N ILE A 10 -0.43 -0.16 5.49
CA ILE A 10 0.53 -1.20 5.10
C ILE A 10 1.47 -0.70 3.99
N LEU A 11 0.95 0.03 3.00
CA LEU A 11 1.74 0.61 1.92
C LEU A 11 2.78 1.59 2.46
N LYS A 12 2.37 2.52 3.33
CA LYS A 12 3.27 3.50 3.94
C LYS A 12 4.39 2.82 4.74
N GLN A 13 4.05 1.78 5.50
CA GLN A 13 5.01 1.02 6.28
C GLN A 13 5.99 0.27 5.38
N ALA A 14 5.49 -0.45 4.38
CA ALA A 14 6.31 -1.18 3.41
C ALA A 14 7.25 -0.25 2.63
N ARG A 15 6.74 0.90 2.15
CA ARG A 15 7.54 1.93 1.48
C ARG A 15 8.65 2.45 2.38
N SER A 16 8.33 2.78 3.63
CA SER A 16 9.30 3.33 4.58
C SER A 16 10.38 2.31 4.95
N ASN A 17 10.01 1.03 5.10
CA ASN A 17 10.95 -0.06 5.34
C ASN A 17 11.90 -0.30 4.15
N LYS A 18 11.45 -0.04 2.92
CA LYS A 18 12.29 -0.06 1.71
C LYS A 18 13.19 1.19 1.60
N GLY A 19 12.98 2.21 2.43
CA GLY A 19 13.71 3.47 2.41
C GLY A 19 13.27 4.44 1.29
N PHE A 20 12.10 4.21 0.69
CA PHE A 20 11.61 5.03 -0.41
C PHE A 20 10.81 6.24 0.09
N SER A 21 11.01 7.39 -0.55
CA SER A 21 10.04 8.49 -0.53
C SER A 21 8.82 8.15 -1.38
N GLN A 22 7.72 8.90 -1.21
CA GLN A 22 6.53 8.72 -2.06
C GLN A 22 6.86 8.92 -3.56
N GLU A 23 7.73 9.88 -3.87
CA GLU A 23 8.17 10.16 -5.25
C GLU A 23 8.98 8.99 -5.80
N GLN A 24 9.89 8.43 -5.00
CA GLN A 24 10.70 7.28 -5.42
C GLN A 24 9.84 6.06 -5.71
N LEU A 25 8.88 5.73 -4.81
CA LEU A 25 7.94 4.64 -5.06
C LEU A 25 7.09 4.88 -6.30
N ALA A 26 6.54 6.08 -6.43
CA ALA A 26 5.70 6.45 -7.57
C ALA A 26 6.45 6.24 -8.89
N HIS A 27 7.67 6.75 -8.98
CA HIS A 27 8.54 6.56 -10.14
C HIS A 27 8.84 5.08 -10.41
N SER A 28 9.17 4.29 -9.39
CA SER A 28 9.57 2.89 -9.56
C SER A 28 8.43 1.93 -9.89
N CYS A 29 7.17 2.32 -9.64
CA CYS A 29 5.98 1.56 -10.07
C CYS A 29 5.20 2.24 -11.20
N GLU A 30 5.77 3.27 -11.84
CA GLU A 30 5.16 4.03 -12.94
C GLU A 30 3.77 4.60 -12.58
N LEU A 31 3.61 5.06 -11.34
CA LEU A 31 2.40 5.69 -10.83
C LEU A 31 2.65 7.18 -10.52
N ASP A 32 1.57 7.95 -10.42
CA ASP A 32 1.63 9.35 -10.00
C ASP A 32 1.90 9.47 -8.48
N ARG A 33 2.80 10.38 -8.08
CA ARG A 33 3.11 10.59 -6.65
C ARG A 33 1.87 10.98 -5.83
N THR A 34 0.99 11.80 -6.38
CA THR A 34 -0.27 12.18 -5.73
C THR A 34 -1.17 10.96 -5.55
N PHE A 35 -1.18 10.03 -6.51
CA PHE A 35 -1.88 8.76 -6.35
C PHE A 35 -1.31 7.92 -5.20
N ILE A 36 0.03 7.74 -5.12
CA ILE A 36 0.67 7.08 -3.97
C ILE A 36 0.28 7.78 -2.66
N SER A 37 0.33 9.11 -2.61
CA SER A 37 -0.07 9.87 -1.43
C SER A 37 -1.55 9.69 -1.07
N MET A 38 -2.45 9.57 -2.04
CA MET A 38 -3.86 9.31 -1.79
C MET A 38 -4.09 7.90 -1.26
N LEU A 39 -3.37 6.90 -1.79
CA LEU A 39 -3.41 5.53 -1.28
C LEU A 39 -2.97 5.47 0.19
N GLU A 40 -1.83 6.07 0.52
CA GLU A 40 -1.29 6.06 1.90
C GLU A 40 -2.18 6.76 2.93
N ARG A 41 -3.07 7.65 2.48
CA ARG A 41 -4.05 8.33 3.34
C ARG A 41 -5.43 7.68 3.31
N GLY A 42 -5.60 6.55 2.63
CA GLY A 42 -6.91 5.90 2.47
C GLY A 42 -7.94 6.71 1.68
N GLN A 43 -7.50 7.67 0.85
CA GLN A 43 -8.39 8.52 0.04
C GLN A 43 -8.78 7.86 -1.29
N ARG A 44 -8.07 6.80 -1.67
CA ARG A 44 -8.28 6.01 -2.88
C ARG A 44 -8.05 4.53 -2.59
N GLN A 45 -8.80 3.69 -3.28
CA GLN A 45 -8.54 2.25 -3.33
C GLN A 45 -7.53 1.95 -4.44
N PRO A 46 -6.54 1.06 -4.18
CA PRO A 46 -5.66 0.61 -5.24
C PRO A 46 -6.44 -0.34 -6.18
N SER A 47 -6.15 -0.26 -7.48
CA SER A 47 -6.58 -1.32 -8.40
C SER A 47 -5.70 -2.57 -8.23
N LEU A 48 -6.14 -3.72 -8.74
CA LEU A 48 -5.29 -4.91 -8.81
C LEU A 48 -3.97 -4.62 -9.56
N THR A 49 -4.03 -3.88 -10.66
CA THR A 49 -2.85 -3.46 -11.44
C THR A 49 -1.89 -2.64 -10.59
N SER A 50 -2.41 -1.69 -9.80
CA SER A 50 -1.59 -0.87 -8.89
C SER A 50 -0.93 -1.72 -7.81
N ILE A 51 -1.66 -2.69 -7.22
CA ILE A 51 -1.11 -3.61 -6.22
C ILE A 51 0.05 -4.41 -6.82
N LEU A 52 -0.12 -4.97 -8.01
CA LEU A 52 0.93 -5.75 -8.68
C LEU A 52 2.17 -4.90 -8.99
N ALA A 53 1.98 -3.67 -9.51
CA ALA A 53 3.09 -2.74 -9.79
C ALA A 53 3.84 -2.34 -8.51
N ILE A 54 3.12 -1.94 -7.46
CA ILE A 54 3.67 -1.58 -6.15
C ILE A 54 4.42 -2.77 -5.54
N SER A 55 3.83 -3.96 -5.57
CA SER A 55 4.42 -5.17 -5.00
C SER A 55 5.76 -5.52 -5.64
N THR A 56 5.84 -5.41 -6.97
CA THR A 56 7.08 -5.60 -7.74
C THR A 56 8.13 -4.57 -7.33
N SER A 57 7.74 -3.29 -7.27
CA SER A 57 8.65 -2.20 -6.90
C SER A 57 9.16 -2.28 -5.46
N LEU A 58 8.36 -2.79 -4.53
CA LEU A 58 8.75 -2.96 -3.14
C LEU A 58 9.50 -4.28 -2.88
N GLU A 59 9.60 -5.15 -3.89
CA GLU A 59 10.10 -6.53 -3.78
C GLU A 59 9.35 -7.33 -2.70
N ILE A 60 8.03 -7.12 -2.62
CA ILE A 60 7.15 -7.83 -1.70
C ILE A 60 6.11 -8.57 -2.54
N PRO A 61 5.92 -9.89 -2.36
CA PRO A 61 4.86 -10.59 -3.07
C PRO A 61 3.49 -9.95 -2.82
N ALA A 62 2.69 -9.75 -3.87
CA ALA A 62 1.38 -9.08 -3.77
C ALA A 62 0.47 -9.70 -2.70
N TYR A 63 0.42 -11.03 -2.61
CA TYR A 63 -0.38 -11.74 -1.60
C TYR A 63 0.01 -11.36 -0.17
N LYS A 64 1.27 -10.98 0.08
CA LYS A 64 1.74 -10.57 1.40
C LYS A 64 1.23 -9.17 1.77
N LEU A 65 1.17 -8.24 0.81
CA LEU A 65 0.53 -6.93 1.04
C LEU A 65 -0.96 -7.09 1.34
N ILE A 66 -1.65 -7.97 0.61
CA ILE A 66 -3.07 -8.29 0.86
C ILE A 66 -3.24 -8.92 2.24
N LYS A 67 -2.43 -9.92 2.59
CA LYS A 67 -2.50 -10.58 3.90
C LYS A 67 -2.31 -9.58 5.05
N LEU A 68 -1.28 -8.74 4.99
CA LEU A 68 -1.05 -7.74 6.03
C LEU A 68 -2.22 -6.75 6.15
N THR A 69 -2.83 -6.41 5.01
CA THR A 69 -4.01 -5.54 4.97
C THR A 69 -5.20 -6.22 5.66
N THR A 70 -5.48 -7.49 5.36
CA THR A 70 -6.59 -8.24 5.98
C THR A 70 -6.36 -8.48 7.46
N ASP A 71 -5.12 -8.82 7.85
CA ASP A 71 -4.77 -9.02 9.27
C ASP A 71 -5.03 -7.72 10.07
N LEU A 72 -4.63 -6.57 9.53
CA LEU A 72 -4.88 -5.26 10.16
C LEU A 72 -6.37 -4.93 10.27
N ILE A 73 -7.16 -5.29 9.24
CA ILE A 73 -8.63 -5.13 9.30
C ILE A 73 -9.19 -5.99 10.43
N ASP A 74 -8.80 -7.27 10.52
CA ASP A 74 -9.33 -8.21 11.50
C ASP A 74 -8.95 -7.85 12.94
N GLU A 75 -7.73 -7.33 13.17
CA GLU A 75 -7.31 -6.83 14.48
C GLU A 75 -8.21 -5.70 14.99
N ASN A 76 -8.63 -4.78 14.11
CA ASN A 76 -9.52 -3.68 14.46
C ASN A 76 -10.98 -4.09 14.69
N HIS A 77 -11.36 -5.35 14.47
CA HIS A 77 -12.70 -5.88 14.76
C HIS A 77 -12.74 -6.75 16.03
N LYS A 78 -11.61 -6.90 16.73
CA LYS A 78 -11.51 -7.66 17.99
C LYS A 78 -11.72 -6.81 19.24
N ASP A 79 -11.89 -5.50 19.08
CA ASP A 79 -12.31 -4.53 20.10
C ASP A 79 -13.79 -4.16 19.91
#